data_AF-A0A2X1BHI9-F1
#
_entry.id   AF-A0A2X1BHI9-F1
#
_cell.length_a   1.000
_cell.length_b   1.000
_cell.length_c   1.000
_cell.angle_alpha   90.00
_cell.angle_beta   90.00
_cell.angle_gamma   90.00
#
_symmetry.space_group_name_H-M   'P 1'
#
loop_
_entity.id
_entity.type
_entity.pdbx_description
1 polymer ?
#
loop_
_entity_poly.entity_id
_entity_poly.type
_entity_poly.pdbx_seq_one_letter_code
_entity_poly.pdbx_strand_id
1 'polypeptide(L)'
;MTRALILSALLLASCGTNAKPAPEPVVQIVEVKVPVAVACDPDIGPEPAYVDTPEAIAAAPDIFARAVLLVAGRVQRIARDGVKTAALDECRRPPVIPPRPG
;
A
#
# COMPACT_ATOMS: atom_id res chain seq x y z
N MET A 1 26.33 64.94 42.13
CA MET A 1 25.12 64.13 41.85
C MET A 1 25.24 63.34 40.54
N THR A 2 25.92 63.84 39.51
CA THR A 2 26.11 63.20 38.19
C THR A 2 26.91 61.88 38.20
N ARG A 3 27.86 61.71 39.12
CA ARG A 3 28.66 60.46 39.22
C ARG A 3 27.89 59.26 39.79
N ALA A 4 26.92 59.52 40.67
CA ALA A 4 26.08 58.46 41.27
C ALA A 4 25.09 57.89 40.25
N LEU A 5 24.58 58.71 39.33
CA LEU A 5 23.69 58.29 38.24
C LEU A 5 24.39 57.39 37.22
N ILE A 6 25.66 57.66 36.92
CA ILE A 6 26.44 56.87 35.95
C ILE A 6 26.74 55.47 36.51
N LEU A 7 27.08 55.35 37.80
CA LEU A 7 27.33 54.05 38.43
C LEU A 7 26.06 53.17 38.45
N SER A 8 24.90 53.77 38.72
CA SER A 8 23.62 53.05 38.70
C SER A 8 23.27 52.55 37.29
N ALA A 9 23.53 53.35 36.24
CA ALA A 9 23.27 52.93 34.86
C ALA A 9 24.17 51.75 34.41
N LEU A 10 25.41 51.70 34.89
CA LEU A 10 26.35 50.60 34.62
C LEU A 10 25.95 49.30 35.32
N LEU A 11 25.37 49.39 36.52
CA LEU A 11 24.91 48.21 37.28
C LEU A 11 23.65 47.56 36.66
N LEU A 12 22.75 48.34 36.05
CA LEU A 12 21.57 47.79 35.37
C LEU A 12 21.90 47.10 34.02
N ALA A 13 22.97 47.50 33.34
CA ALA A 13 23.38 46.89 32.06
C ALA A 13 24.04 45.51 32.23
N SER A 14 24.47 45.16 33.45
CA SER A 14 25.23 43.93 33.74
C SER A 14 24.38 42.66 33.87
N CYS A 15 23.05 42.75 33.96
CA CYS A 15 22.18 41.57 34.13
C CYS A 15 21.65 40.98 32.81
N GLY A 16 22.04 41.53 31.66
CA GLY A 16 21.53 41.12 30.34
C GLY A 16 22.36 40.05 29.62
N THR A 17 23.51 39.62 30.16
CA THR A 17 24.46 38.74 29.45
C THR A 17 24.35 37.26 29.79
N ASN A 18 23.20 36.82 30.33
CA ASN A 18 22.89 35.40 30.34
C ASN A 18 22.52 34.98 28.92
N ALA A 19 23.55 34.70 28.11
CA ALA A 19 23.42 33.91 26.89
C ALA A 19 22.73 32.62 27.29
N LYS A 20 21.42 32.53 27.00
CA LYS A 20 20.62 31.33 27.24
C LYS A 20 21.38 30.16 26.60
N PRO A 21 21.73 29.09 27.35
CA PRO A 21 22.35 27.93 26.76
C PRO A 21 21.49 27.49 25.58
N ALA A 22 22.11 27.27 24.42
CA ALA A 22 21.40 26.72 23.29
C ALA A 22 20.71 25.43 23.78
N PRO A 23 19.39 25.27 23.58
CA PRO A 23 18.68 24.11 24.07
C PRO A 23 19.38 22.85 23.55
N GLU A 24 19.60 21.88 24.44
CA GLU A 24 20.24 20.63 24.06
C GLU A 24 19.40 19.94 22.97
N PRO A 25 20.05 19.39 21.92
CA PRO A 25 19.32 18.74 20.84
C PRO A 25 18.55 17.53 21.38
N VAL A 26 17.23 17.55 21.20
CA VAL A 26 16.36 16.42 21.53
C VAL A 26 16.50 15.38 20.43
N VAL A 27 17.27 14.32 20.70
CA VAL A 27 17.36 13.17 19.80
C VAL A 27 16.07 12.36 19.97
N GLN A 28 15.22 12.36 18.94
CA GLN A 28 14.04 11.50 18.88
C GLN A 28 14.32 10.31 17.97
N ILE A 29 14.13 9.11 18.50
CA ILE A 29 14.13 7.88 17.70
C ILE A 29 12.69 7.70 17.19
N VAL A 30 12.50 7.91 15.89
CA VAL A 30 11.18 7.75 15.25
C VAL A 30 11.17 6.44 14.48
N GLU A 31 10.21 5.57 14.79
CA GLU A 31 9.95 4.38 13.98
C GLU A 31 9.30 4.77 12.66
N VAL A 32 10.00 4.54 11.55
CA VAL A 32 9.48 4.76 10.20
C VAL A 32 9.04 3.42 9.61
N LYS A 33 7.73 3.24 9.42
CA LYS A 33 7.20 2.07 8.72
C LYS A 33 7.44 2.22 7.21
N VAL A 34 8.43 1.49 6.70
CA VAL A 34 8.72 1.41 5.27
C VAL A 34 7.90 0.27 4.65
N PRO A 35 7.08 0.52 3.62
CA PRO A 35 6.36 -0.55 2.94
C PRO A 35 7.35 -1.48 2.24
N VAL A 36 7.22 -2.79 2.48
CA VAL A 36 8.02 -3.84 1.84
C VAL A 36 7.18 -4.48 0.74
N ALA A 37 7.74 -4.59 -0.46
CA ALA A 37 7.09 -5.31 -1.55
C ALA A 37 7.00 -6.80 -1.21
N VAL A 38 5.78 -7.34 -1.21
CA VAL A 38 5.51 -8.77 -1.02
C VAL A 38 5.08 -9.41 -2.35
N ALA A 39 5.28 -10.71 -2.49
CA ALA A 39 4.75 -11.44 -3.63
C ALA A 39 3.21 -11.35 -3.63
N CYS A 40 2.62 -11.02 -4.78
CA CYS A 40 1.17 -11.00 -4.91
C CYS A 40 0.67 -12.42 -5.14
N ASP A 41 -0.22 -12.89 -4.26
CA ASP A 41 -0.86 -14.21 -4.35
C ASP A 41 -2.37 -14.05 -4.07
N PRO A 42 -3.16 -13.65 -5.08
CA PRO A 42 -4.57 -13.40 -4.90
C PRO A 42 -5.36 -14.71 -4.77
N ASP A 43 -6.16 -14.84 -3.71
CA ASP A 43 -7.13 -15.92 -3.60
C ASP A 43 -8.30 -15.68 -4.56
N ILE A 44 -8.34 -16.47 -5.64
CA ILE A 44 -9.40 -16.43 -6.65
C ILE A 44 -10.39 -17.59 -6.51
N GLY A 45 -10.32 -18.35 -5.41
CA GLY A 45 -11.14 -19.53 -5.17
C GLY A 45 -10.75 -20.74 -6.02
N PRO A 46 -11.42 -21.88 -5.78
CA PRO A 46 -11.09 -23.16 -6.40
C PRO A 46 -11.30 -23.12 -7.92
N GLU A 47 -10.67 -24.05 -8.62
CA GLU A 47 -10.91 -24.19 -10.05
C GLU A 47 -12.35 -24.71 -10.30
N PRO A 48 -13.10 -24.09 -11.24
CA PRO A 48 -14.46 -24.52 -11.53
C PRO A 48 -14.51 -25.96 -12.07
N ALA A 49 -15.58 -26.68 -11.71
CA ALA A 49 -15.93 -27.93 -12.37
C ALA A 49 -16.49 -27.60 -13.78
N TYR A 50 -15.64 -27.68 -14.79
CA TYR A 50 -16.04 -27.42 -16.17
C TYR A 50 -17.00 -28.50 -16.68
N VAL A 51 -18.05 -28.07 -17.37
CA VAL A 51 -19.06 -29.00 -17.92
C VAL A 51 -18.59 -29.72 -19.17
N ASP A 52 -17.55 -29.21 -19.83
CA ASP A 52 -17.01 -29.71 -21.10
C ASP A 52 -15.85 -30.68 -20.91
N THR A 53 -15.94 -31.60 -19.93
CA THR A 53 -14.87 -32.58 -19.74
C THR A 53 -14.72 -33.50 -20.96
N PRO A 54 -13.53 -34.05 -21.23
CA PRO A 54 -13.33 -34.99 -22.33
C PRO A 54 -14.31 -36.17 -22.29
N GLU A 55 -14.61 -36.66 -21.09
CA GLU A 55 -15.55 -37.77 -20.85
C GLU A 55 -16.99 -37.35 -21.15
N ALA A 56 -17.41 -36.16 -20.70
CA ALA A 56 -18.75 -35.64 -20.98
C ALA A 56 -18.97 -35.40 -22.48
N ILE A 57 -17.95 -34.87 -23.17
CA ILE A 57 -17.96 -34.67 -24.62
C ILE A 57 -18.04 -36.00 -25.38
N ALA A 58 -17.27 -37.01 -24.93
CA ALA A 58 -17.26 -38.33 -25.54
C ALA A 58 -18.56 -39.11 -25.30
N ALA A 59 -19.20 -38.91 -24.15
CA ALA A 59 -20.47 -39.52 -23.79
C ALA A 59 -21.70 -38.81 -24.41
N ALA A 60 -21.51 -37.70 -25.12
CA ALA A 60 -22.61 -36.96 -25.72
C ALA A 60 -23.36 -37.82 -26.76
N PRO A 61 -24.71 -37.84 -26.75
CA PRO A 61 -25.50 -38.72 -27.61
C PRO A 61 -25.43 -38.34 -29.10
N ASP A 62 -25.13 -37.07 -29.41
CA ASP A 62 -25.04 -36.56 -30.76
C ASP A 62 -24.16 -35.30 -30.83
N ILE A 63 -23.98 -34.79 -32.06
CA ILE A 63 -23.17 -33.60 -32.34
C ILE A 63 -23.77 -32.35 -31.69
N PHE A 64 -25.10 -32.25 -31.60
CA PHE A 64 -25.76 -31.10 -31.00
C PHE A 64 -25.48 -31.03 -29.50
N ALA A 65 -25.68 -32.12 -28.77
CA ALA A 65 -25.35 -32.23 -27.35
C ALA A 65 -23.87 -31.95 -27.09
N ARG A 66 -22.97 -32.44 -27.96
CA ARG A 66 -21.55 -32.14 -27.90
C ARG A 66 -21.25 -30.65 -28.07
N ALA A 67 -21.92 -29.99 -29.02
CA ALA A 67 -21.75 -28.55 -29.25
C ALA A 67 -22.26 -27.73 -28.05
N VAL A 68 -23.38 -28.12 -27.43
CA VAL A 68 -23.89 -27.47 -26.22
C VAL A 68 -22.85 -27.52 -25.08
N LEU A 69 -22.26 -28.69 -24.83
CA LEU A 69 -21.21 -28.83 -23.81
C LEU A 69 -20.01 -27.91 -24.10
N LEU A 70 -19.50 -27.92 -25.33
CA LEU A 70 -18.35 -27.10 -25.74
C LEU A 70 -18.63 -25.59 -25.60
N VAL A 71 -19.83 -25.13 -25.97
CA VAL A 71 -20.22 -23.73 -25.83
C VAL A 71 -20.36 -23.35 -24.36
N ALA A 72 -21.00 -24.21 -23.56
CA ALA A 72 -21.15 -23.96 -22.13
C ALA A 72 -19.79 -23.91 -21.42
N GLY A 73 -18.88 -24.85 -21.70
CA GLY A 73 -17.52 -24.85 -21.18
C GLY A 73 -16.72 -23.61 -21.59
N ARG A 74 -16.86 -23.15 -22.84
CA ARG A 74 -16.26 -21.89 -23.29
C ARG A 74 -16.73 -20.70 -22.46
N VAL A 75 -18.04 -20.60 -22.19
CA VAL A 75 -18.59 -19.51 -21.37
C VAL A 75 -18.00 -19.55 -19.95
N GLN A 76 -17.86 -20.73 -19.35
CA GLN A 76 -17.23 -20.89 -18.03
C GLN A 76 -15.77 -20.43 -18.02
N ARG A 77 -14.99 -20.75 -19.07
CA ARG A 77 -13.58 -20.33 -19.19
C ARG A 77 -13.46 -18.82 -19.35
N ILE A 78 -14.28 -18.21 -20.20
CA ILE A 78 -14.32 -16.74 -20.36
C ILE A 78 -14.60 -16.06 -19.01
N ALA A 79 -15.55 -16.57 -18.23
CA ALA A 79 -15.85 -16.03 -16.92
C ALA A 79 -14.66 -16.20 -15.95
N ARG A 80 -14.03 -17.38 -15.91
CA ARG A 80 -12.84 -17.64 -15.08
C ARG A 80 -11.66 -16.75 -15.46
N ASP A 81 -11.44 -16.52 -16.75
CA ASP A 81 -10.39 -15.65 -17.27
C ASP A 81 -10.63 -14.19 -16.89
N GLY A 82 -11.89 -13.73 -16.86
CA GLY A 82 -12.24 -12.41 -16.33
C GLY A 82 -11.82 -12.22 -14.87
N VAL A 83 -12.12 -13.21 -14.02
CA VAL A 83 -11.70 -13.20 -12.60
C VAL A 83 -10.18 -13.23 -12.46
N LYS A 84 -9.50 -14.12 -13.18
CA LYS A 84 -8.03 -14.22 -13.18
C LYS A 84 -7.37 -12.91 -13.62
N THR A 85 -7.88 -12.30 -14.68
CA THR A 85 -7.36 -11.03 -15.22
C THR A 85 -7.51 -9.91 -14.19
N ALA A 86 -8.69 -9.76 -13.59
CA ALA A 86 -8.94 -8.75 -12.56
C ALA A 86 -8.01 -8.90 -11.35
N ALA A 87 -7.78 -10.14 -10.90
CA ALA A 87 -6.86 -10.43 -9.79
C ALA A 87 -5.41 -10.05 -10.12
N LEU A 88 -4.95 -10.38 -11.34
CA LEU A 88 -3.60 -10.02 -11.80
C LEU A 88 -3.44 -8.50 -11.99
N ASP A 89 -4.50 -7.81 -12.41
CA ASP A 89 -4.44 -6.36 -12.60
C ASP A 89 -4.35 -5.60 -11.27
N GLU A 90 -5.00 -6.09 -10.21
CA GLU A 90 -4.78 -5.60 -8.84
C GLU A 90 -3.31 -5.78 -8.43
N CYS A 91 -2.74 -6.98 -8.64
CA CYS A 91 -1.35 -7.25 -8.31
C CYS A 91 -0.34 -6.33 -9.00
N ARG A 92 -0.68 -5.82 -10.20
CA ARG A 92 0.17 -4.92 -10.98
C ARG A 92 0.05 -3.46 -10.55
N ARG A 93 -0.93 -3.11 -9.71
CA ARG A 93 -1.17 -1.73 -9.31
C ARG A 93 -0.01 -1.25 -8.42
N PRO A 94 0.58 -0.07 -8.71
CA PRO A 94 1.56 0.52 -7.82
C PRO A 94 0.97 0.74 -6.42
N PRO A 95 1.73 0.48 -5.34
CA PRO A 95 1.26 0.76 -3.99
C PRO A 95 1.01 2.26 -3.81
N VAL A 96 -0.09 2.62 -3.14
CA VAL A 96 -0.34 4.00 -2.74
C VAL A 96 0.58 4.31 -1.57
N ILE A 97 1.65 5.06 -1.84
CA ILE A 97 2.58 5.52 -0.80
C ILE A 97 1.94 6.76 -0.14
N PRO A 98 1.66 6.74 1.18
CA PRO A 98 1.17 7.92 1.88
C PRO A 98 2.23 9.04 1.82
N PRO A 99 1.82 10.33 1.81
CA PRO A 99 2.76 11.43 1.76
C PRO A 99 3.73 11.35 2.94
N ARG A 100 5.02 11.59 2.65
CA ARG A 100 6.08 11.59 3.65
C ARG A 100 5.76 12.66 4.70
N PRO A 101 5.71 12.35 6.00
CA PRO A 101 5.57 13.38 7.02
C PRO A 101 6.76 14.34 6.92
N GLY A 102 6.45 15.64 6.87
CA GLY A 102 7.43 16.73 6.79
C GLY A 102 8.09 17.05 8.12
#